data_AF-A0A4Q5TAL7-F1
#
_entry.id   AF-A0A4Q5TAL7-F1
#
_cell.length_a   1.000
_cell.length_b   1.000
_cell.length_c   1.000
_cell.angle_alpha   90.00
_cell.angle_beta   90.00
_cell.angle_gamma   90.00
#
_symmetry.space_group_name_H-M   'P 1'
#
loop_
_entity.id
_entity.type
_entity.pdbx_description
1 polymer ?
#
loop_
_entity_poly.entity_id
_entity_poly.type
_entity_poly.pdbx_seq_one_letter_code
_entity_poly.pdbx_strand_id
1 'polypeptide(L)'
;MRNAHHLSDGLFDFIYKAITTRHYWIAFPANTYFLKAGDLHCFTSREEARELEAGLKEEASPTKIIYAPSVLSAYQQIEGQYQSKELLITKNLSAMNEQNFEYLKDNLKYLGFGESLAAPLREQIAKGTPDFQLTFETEINKKAFAAVLNFRKSGNTDMYFVNSYHATLQRSNGEIFDQAFYLNKGKGVTAKEAYNLLEGRAVYKELENKEGQKYHAWIQLDFEKRDKNNNHEVKQFHDAYGYDLKASLQKFNMRDIKEPDLADILIQSLKKGNLQAEERQTRPNQGWLLQRAQSKKRSRKERGAVRENQEERKVQRTKRPNPAERKRANQKGCKT
;
A
#
# COMPACT_ATOMS: atom_id res chain seq x y z
N MET A 1 -16.72 -12.09 32.82
CA MET A 1 -18.04 -12.50 32.30
C MET A 1 -18.14 -14.02 32.46
N ARG A 2 -19.27 -14.54 32.95
CA ARG A 2 -19.46 -15.97 33.27
C ARG A 2 -19.20 -16.81 32.02
N ASN A 3 -18.46 -17.91 32.17
CA ASN A 3 -18.29 -18.95 31.16
C ASN A 3 -19.68 -19.40 30.68
N ALA A 4 -20.13 -18.93 29.52
CA ALA A 4 -21.31 -19.47 28.88
C ALA A 4 -20.92 -20.87 28.39
N HIS A 5 -21.39 -21.92 29.07
CA HIS A 5 -21.27 -23.27 28.56
C HIS A 5 -21.87 -23.31 27.15
N HIS A 6 -21.16 -23.90 26.19
CA HIS A 6 -21.60 -24.01 24.79
C HIS A 6 -22.78 -24.99 24.60
N LEU A 7 -23.38 -25.44 25.70
CA LEU A 7 -24.37 -26.51 25.78
C LEU A 7 -25.58 -25.94 26.52
N SER A 8 -26.72 -25.82 25.83
CA SER A 8 -27.96 -25.30 26.40
C SER A 8 -28.59 -26.29 27.40
N ASP A 9 -29.46 -25.79 28.29
CA ASP A 9 -30.20 -26.65 29.24
C ASP A 9 -30.98 -27.77 28.53
N GLY A 10 -31.54 -27.50 27.35
CA GLY A 10 -32.22 -28.52 26.54
C GLY A 10 -31.29 -29.60 25.97
N LEU A 11 -30.00 -29.32 25.81
CA LEU A 11 -29.01 -30.31 25.40
C LEU A 11 -28.62 -31.23 26.56
N PHE A 12 -28.52 -30.67 27.77
CA PHE A 12 -28.29 -31.43 29.00
C PHE A 12 -29.38 -32.50 29.19
N ASP A 13 -30.65 -32.09 29.12
CA ASP A 13 -31.80 -32.98 29.30
C ASP A 13 -31.83 -34.10 28.27
N PHE A 14 -31.47 -33.80 27.01
CA PHE A 14 -31.39 -34.78 25.94
C PHE A 14 -30.31 -35.83 26.21
N ILE A 15 -29.09 -35.39 26.56
CA ILE A 15 -27.97 -36.30 26.88
C ILE A 15 -28.30 -37.12 28.13
N TYR A 16 -28.89 -36.51 29.15
CA TYR A 16 -29.31 -37.20 30.37
C TYR A 16 -30.32 -38.32 30.07
N LYS A 17 -31.33 -38.04 29.25
CA LYS A 17 -32.33 -39.03 28.82
C LYS A 17 -31.71 -40.16 27.98
N ALA A 18 -30.78 -39.85 27.10
CA ALA A 18 -30.07 -40.86 26.30
C ALA A 18 -29.25 -41.82 27.18
N ILE A 19 -28.51 -41.28 28.15
CA ILE A 19 -27.63 -42.08 29.02
C ILE A 19 -28.43 -42.94 29.99
N THR A 20 -29.52 -42.41 30.54
CA THR A 20 -30.44 -43.19 31.41
C THR A 20 -31.12 -44.35 30.67
N THR A 21 -31.23 -44.25 29.35
CA THR A 21 -31.75 -45.32 28.47
C THR A 21 -30.64 -46.16 27.82
N ARG A 22 -29.39 -46.07 28.30
CA ARG A 22 -28.20 -46.82 27.81
C ARG A 22 -27.74 -46.50 26.39
N HIS A 23 -28.07 -45.33 25.87
CA HIS A 23 -27.53 -44.83 24.60
C HIS A 23 -26.24 -44.06 24.86
N TYR A 24 -25.11 -44.76 24.92
CA TYR A 24 -23.80 -44.19 25.28
C TYR A 24 -22.98 -43.71 24.10
N TRP A 25 -23.38 -44.01 22.87
CA TRP A 25 -22.70 -43.54 21.66
C TRP A 25 -23.40 -42.31 21.13
N ILE A 26 -22.69 -41.18 21.03
CA ILE A 26 -23.29 -39.90 20.61
C ILE A 26 -22.61 -39.47 19.31
N ALA A 27 -23.40 -39.27 18.27
CA ALA A 27 -22.99 -38.70 16.99
C ALA A 27 -23.49 -37.26 16.87
N PHE A 28 -22.63 -36.36 16.38
CA PHE A 28 -22.98 -34.96 16.17
C PHE A 28 -22.11 -34.33 15.07
N PRO A 29 -22.56 -33.23 14.44
CA PRO A 29 -21.76 -32.52 13.43
C PRO A 29 -20.46 -31.95 14.02
N ALA A 30 -19.32 -32.24 13.41
CA ALA A 30 -18.01 -31.76 13.87
C ALA A 30 -17.76 -30.26 13.55
N ASN A 31 -18.60 -29.64 12.72
CA ASN A 31 -18.38 -28.28 12.21
C ASN A 31 -19.38 -27.21 12.70
N THR A 32 -20.28 -27.54 13.63
CA THR A 32 -21.25 -26.57 14.16
C THR A 32 -20.68 -25.79 15.35
N TYR A 33 -20.79 -24.45 15.30
CA TYR A 33 -20.36 -23.56 16.39
C TYR A 33 -21.25 -23.66 17.64
N PHE A 34 -22.46 -24.19 17.48
CA PHE A 34 -23.42 -24.39 18.56
C PHE A 34 -24.18 -25.68 18.28
N LEU A 35 -24.20 -26.60 19.25
CA LEU A 35 -25.01 -27.83 19.17
C LEU A 35 -26.37 -27.58 19.82
N LYS A 36 -27.42 -27.97 19.12
CA LYS A 36 -28.79 -28.06 19.64
C LYS A 36 -29.12 -29.53 19.90
N ALA A 37 -30.13 -29.79 20.71
CA ALA A 37 -30.58 -31.17 20.99
C ALA A 37 -30.92 -31.96 19.71
N GLY A 38 -31.43 -31.29 18.67
CA GLY A 38 -31.71 -31.91 17.37
C GLY A 38 -30.47 -32.27 16.53
N ASP A 39 -29.28 -31.82 16.93
CA ASP A 39 -28.02 -32.13 16.24
C ASP A 39 -27.34 -33.38 16.81
N LEU A 40 -27.86 -33.95 17.91
CA LEU A 40 -27.29 -35.14 18.54
C LEU A 40 -28.12 -36.37 18.21
N HIS A 41 -27.42 -37.43 17.81
CA HIS A 41 -27.98 -38.76 17.65
C HIS A 41 -27.32 -39.71 18.64
N CYS A 42 -28.11 -40.36 19.49
CA CYS A 42 -27.60 -41.26 20.52
C CYS A 42 -27.95 -42.72 20.19
N PHE A 43 -26.99 -43.61 20.35
CA PHE A 43 -27.06 -45.02 19.96
C PHE A 43 -26.65 -45.94 21.10
N THR A 44 -27.14 -47.17 21.06
CA THR A 44 -26.81 -48.19 22.05
C THR A 44 -25.48 -48.87 21.73
N SER A 45 -25.13 -48.96 20.45
CA SER A 45 -23.91 -49.60 19.95
C SER A 45 -23.10 -48.68 19.04
N ARG A 46 -21.82 -49.02 18.85
CA ARG A 46 -20.91 -48.27 17.97
C ARG A 46 -21.27 -48.49 16.50
N GLU A 47 -21.76 -49.68 16.21
CA GLU A 47 -22.14 -50.18 14.89
C GLU A 47 -23.30 -49.34 14.34
N GLU A 48 -24.36 -49.13 15.14
CA GLU A 48 -25.48 -48.25 14.80
C GLU A 48 -25.02 -46.81 14.51
N ALA A 49 -24.13 -46.26 15.33
CA ALA A 49 -23.60 -44.91 15.13
C ALA A 49 -22.79 -44.78 13.82
N ARG A 50 -22.05 -45.83 13.45
CA ARG A 50 -21.26 -45.88 12.21
C ARG A 50 -22.10 -46.10 10.97
N GLU A 51 -23.21 -46.81 11.08
CA GLU A 51 -24.18 -46.97 9.99
C GLU A 51 -24.79 -45.61 9.62
N LEU A 52 -25.12 -44.77 10.61
CA LEU A 52 -25.53 -43.38 10.38
C LEU A 52 -24.44 -42.60 9.64
N GLU A 53 -23.19 -42.65 10.11
CA GLU A 53 -22.05 -41.96 9.47
C GLU A 53 -21.84 -42.40 8.01
N ALA A 54 -22.01 -43.69 7.71
CA ALA A 54 -21.88 -44.23 6.37
C ALA A 54 -22.99 -43.75 5.41
N GLY A 55 -24.22 -43.60 5.90
CA GLY A 55 -25.37 -43.12 5.11
C GLY A 55 -25.36 -41.61 4.83
N LEU A 56 -24.63 -40.81 5.62
CA LEU A 56 -24.57 -39.35 5.50
C LEU A 56 -23.49 -38.84 4.52
N LYS A 57 -22.71 -39.73 3.89
CA LYS A 57 -21.51 -39.42 3.10
C LYS A 57 -21.72 -38.60 1.83
N GLU A 58 -22.95 -38.40 1.36
CA GLU A 58 -23.17 -37.72 0.07
C GLU A 58 -23.27 -36.18 0.18
N GLU A 59 -23.73 -35.58 1.29
CA GLU A 59 -23.81 -34.10 1.40
C GLU A 59 -23.65 -33.49 2.83
N ALA A 60 -23.47 -34.29 3.89
CA ALA A 60 -23.47 -33.76 5.26
C ALA A 60 -22.07 -33.45 5.82
N SER A 61 -22.00 -32.47 6.72
CA SER A 61 -20.79 -32.10 7.48
C SER A 61 -20.16 -33.32 8.17
N PRO A 62 -18.81 -33.36 8.34
CA PRO A 62 -18.14 -34.49 8.99
C PRO A 62 -18.79 -34.76 10.35
N THR A 63 -19.30 -35.98 10.55
CA THR A 63 -19.97 -36.39 11.78
C THR A 63 -18.92 -36.97 12.73
N LYS A 64 -18.97 -36.59 14.00
CA LYS A 64 -18.09 -37.16 15.02
C LYS A 64 -18.89 -38.03 15.95
N ILE A 65 -18.37 -39.21 16.23
CA ILE A 65 -18.94 -40.19 17.15
C ILE A 65 -18.05 -40.28 18.39
N ILE A 66 -18.65 -40.15 19.57
CA ILE A 66 -17.99 -40.31 20.87
C ILE A 66 -18.68 -41.40 21.69
N TYR A 67 -17.94 -42.01 22.61
CA TYR A 67 -18.50 -42.87 23.64
C TYR A 67 -18.54 -42.12 24.96
N ALA A 68 -19.73 -42.01 25.57
CA ALA A 68 -19.98 -41.20 26.76
C ALA A 68 -20.93 -41.93 27.74
N PRO A 69 -20.40 -42.70 28.70
CA PRO A 69 -21.22 -43.45 29.67
C PRO A 69 -21.83 -42.57 30.78
N SER A 70 -21.49 -41.28 30.83
CA SER A 70 -22.04 -40.32 31.77
C SER A 70 -22.21 -38.93 31.13
N VAL A 71 -23.14 -38.13 31.66
CA VAL A 71 -23.37 -36.77 31.17
C VAL A 71 -22.05 -35.97 31.22
N LEU A 72 -21.31 -36.08 32.32
CA LEU A 72 -20.01 -35.43 32.47
C LEU A 72 -19.01 -35.84 31.36
N SER A 73 -18.96 -37.13 31.01
CA SER A 73 -18.07 -37.62 29.95
C SER A 73 -18.48 -37.13 28.55
N ALA A 74 -19.78 -36.95 28.29
CA ALA A 74 -20.27 -36.35 27.05
C ALA A 74 -19.87 -34.87 26.98
N TYR A 75 -20.12 -34.13 28.07
CA TYR A 75 -19.78 -32.72 28.20
C TYR A 75 -18.28 -32.47 27.96
N GLN A 76 -17.40 -33.19 28.65
CA GLN A 76 -15.95 -33.02 28.52
C GLN A 76 -15.46 -33.27 27.09
N GLN A 77 -15.99 -34.30 26.42
CA GLN A 77 -15.55 -34.67 25.07
C GLN A 77 -16.12 -33.73 23.99
N ILE A 78 -17.29 -33.14 24.20
CA ILE A 78 -17.89 -32.15 23.31
C ILE A 78 -17.18 -30.80 23.52
N GLU A 79 -17.10 -30.30 24.76
CA GLU A 79 -16.44 -29.02 25.08
C GLU A 79 -14.95 -29.01 24.72
N GLY A 80 -14.23 -30.11 24.97
CA GLY A 80 -12.81 -30.22 24.61
C GLY A 80 -12.55 -30.04 23.11
N GLN A 81 -13.52 -30.34 22.25
CA GLN A 81 -13.38 -30.10 20.81
C GLN A 81 -13.49 -28.63 20.45
N TYR A 82 -14.44 -27.91 21.04
CA TYR A 82 -14.57 -26.47 20.87
C TYR A 82 -13.29 -25.76 21.32
N GLN A 83 -12.77 -26.12 22.50
CA GLN A 83 -11.51 -25.58 23.00
C GLN A 83 -10.33 -25.90 22.07
N SER A 84 -10.24 -27.13 21.54
CA SER A 84 -9.17 -27.50 20.61
C SER A 84 -9.24 -26.75 19.27
N LYS A 85 -10.45 -26.54 18.73
CA LYS A 85 -10.69 -25.80 17.48
C LYS A 85 -10.41 -24.31 17.66
N GLU A 86 -10.85 -23.73 18.77
CA GLU A 86 -10.56 -22.35 19.15
C GLU A 86 -9.05 -22.12 19.33
N LEU A 87 -8.35 -23.08 19.95
CA LEU A 87 -6.90 -23.04 20.09
C LEU A 87 -6.19 -23.11 18.73
N LEU A 88 -6.65 -23.98 17.83
CA LEU A 88 -6.12 -24.08 16.46
C LEU A 88 -6.33 -22.79 15.66
N ILE A 89 -7.53 -22.19 15.74
CA ILE A 89 -7.84 -20.90 15.11
C ILE A 89 -6.92 -19.81 15.67
N THR A 90 -6.82 -19.71 17.00
CA THR A 90 -5.97 -18.71 17.68
C THR A 90 -4.50 -18.89 17.31
N LYS A 91 -4.01 -20.13 17.24
CA LYS A 91 -2.64 -20.45 16.84
C LYS A 91 -2.37 -20.08 15.38
N ASN A 92 -3.30 -20.40 14.47
CA ASN A 92 -3.18 -20.03 13.06
C ASN A 92 -3.20 -18.51 12.88
N LEU A 93 -4.10 -17.81 13.59
CA LEU A 93 -4.17 -16.36 13.58
C LEU A 93 -2.86 -15.73 14.10
N SER A 94 -2.31 -16.25 15.20
CA SER A 94 -1.02 -15.80 15.72
C SER A 94 0.12 -16.04 14.75
N ALA A 95 0.14 -17.18 14.05
CA ALA A 95 1.16 -17.49 13.05
C ALA A 95 1.06 -16.58 11.81
N MET A 96 -0.16 -16.31 11.32
CA MET A 96 -0.40 -15.37 10.21
C MET A 96 -0.02 -13.94 10.59
N ASN A 97 -0.34 -13.50 11.80
CA ASN A 97 0.03 -12.18 12.30
C ASN A 97 1.56 -12.04 12.42
N GLU A 98 2.27 -13.10 12.80
CA GLU A 98 3.74 -13.09 12.85
C GLU A 98 4.34 -12.92 11.43
N GLN A 99 3.84 -13.68 10.45
CA GLN A 99 4.31 -13.55 9.06
C GLN A 99 4.00 -12.17 8.48
N ASN A 100 2.82 -11.62 8.77
CA ASN A 100 2.44 -10.28 8.34
C ASN A 100 3.29 -9.20 9.01
N PHE A 101 3.59 -9.35 10.30
CA PHE A 101 4.49 -8.48 11.03
C PHE A 101 5.90 -8.47 10.40
N GLU A 102 6.49 -9.64 10.15
CA GLU A 102 7.81 -9.75 9.53
C GLU A 102 7.85 -9.10 8.14
N TYR A 103 6.83 -9.33 7.32
CA TYR A 103 6.71 -8.69 6.00
C TYR A 103 6.63 -7.16 6.09
N LEU A 104 5.83 -6.63 7.03
CA LEU A 104 5.71 -5.19 7.22
C LEU A 104 7.00 -4.58 7.78
N LYS A 105 7.66 -5.26 8.73
CA LYS A 105 8.96 -4.85 9.27
C LYS A 105 10.00 -4.70 8.16
N ASP A 106 10.12 -5.69 7.29
CA ASP A 106 11.05 -5.66 6.15
C ASP A 106 10.68 -4.55 5.16
N ASN A 107 9.39 -4.37 4.84
CA ASN A 107 8.94 -3.27 3.99
C ASN A 107 9.34 -1.91 4.57
N LEU A 108 9.14 -1.68 5.86
CA LEU A 108 9.52 -0.42 6.51
C LEU A 108 11.03 -0.18 6.43
N LYS A 109 11.83 -1.23 6.62
CA LYS A 109 13.28 -1.20 6.45
C LYS A 109 13.67 -0.79 5.03
N TYR A 110 13.12 -1.44 4.00
CA TYR A 110 13.43 -1.13 2.60
C TYR A 110 12.87 0.22 2.13
N LEU A 111 11.79 0.70 2.75
CA LEU A 111 11.26 2.05 2.54
C LEU A 111 12.10 3.14 3.24
N GLY A 112 13.09 2.76 4.04
CA GLY A 112 14.04 3.69 4.66
C GLY A 112 13.61 4.22 6.03
N PHE A 113 12.65 3.55 6.70
CA PHE A 113 12.24 3.86 8.07
C PHE A 113 13.03 3.09 9.13
N GLY A 114 13.91 2.16 8.69
CA GLY A 114 14.74 1.36 9.60
C GLY A 114 13.92 0.38 10.44
N GLU A 115 14.38 0.12 11.66
CA GLU A 115 13.82 -0.91 12.55
C GLU A 115 13.13 -0.33 13.79
N SER A 116 13.15 0.99 13.99
CA SER A 116 12.59 1.67 15.17
C SER A 116 11.07 1.49 15.31
N LEU A 117 10.37 1.28 14.19
CA LEU A 117 8.92 1.10 14.16
C LEU A 117 8.49 -0.36 14.44
N ALA A 118 9.41 -1.31 14.56
CA ALA A 118 9.07 -2.73 14.68
C ALA A 118 8.29 -3.03 15.96
N ALA A 119 8.76 -2.56 17.13
CA ALA A 119 8.07 -2.78 18.39
C ALA A 119 6.63 -2.20 18.42
N PRO A 120 6.41 -0.90 18.10
CA PRO A 120 5.05 -0.35 18.12
C PRO A 120 4.16 -0.95 17.03
N LEU A 121 4.70 -1.36 15.87
CA LEU A 121 3.96 -2.12 14.87
C LEU A 121 3.44 -3.44 15.42
N ARG A 122 4.30 -4.22 16.08
CA ARG A 122 3.94 -5.51 16.66
C ARG A 122 2.83 -5.36 17.70
N GLU A 123 2.92 -4.33 18.53
CA GLU A 123 1.91 -4.03 19.55
C GLU A 123 0.54 -3.71 18.92
N GLN A 124 0.49 -2.89 17.87
CA GLN A 124 -0.76 -2.53 17.20
C GLN A 124 -1.41 -3.74 16.49
N ILE A 125 -0.61 -4.60 15.86
CA ILE A 125 -1.09 -5.84 15.25
C ILE A 125 -1.64 -6.79 16.34
N ALA A 126 -0.94 -6.93 17.47
CA ALA A 126 -1.38 -7.78 18.58
C ALA A 126 -2.70 -7.30 19.22
N LYS A 127 -2.93 -5.98 19.25
CA LYS A 127 -4.19 -5.39 19.73
C LYS A 127 -5.37 -5.60 18.77
N GLY A 128 -5.10 -5.95 17.51
CA GLY A 128 -6.15 -6.10 16.49
C GLY A 128 -6.80 -4.77 16.09
N THR A 129 -6.16 -3.62 16.33
CA THR A 129 -6.67 -2.30 15.96
C THR A 129 -6.90 -2.24 14.45
N PRO A 130 -8.10 -1.91 13.93
CA PRO A 130 -8.37 -1.95 12.48
C PRO A 130 -7.55 -0.94 11.66
N ASP A 131 -7.32 0.25 12.21
CA ASP A 131 -6.59 1.34 11.57
C ASP A 131 -5.71 2.02 12.61
N PHE A 132 -4.44 2.26 12.30
CA PHE A 132 -3.53 2.95 13.22
C PHE A 132 -2.43 3.70 12.45
N GLN A 133 -1.76 4.60 13.16
CA GLN A 133 -0.64 5.37 12.64
C GLN A 133 0.62 5.11 13.47
N LEU A 134 1.77 5.08 12.80
CA LEU A 134 3.08 5.08 13.45
C LEU A 134 3.87 6.31 13.01
N THR A 135 4.48 7.00 13.97
CA THR A 135 5.28 8.19 13.72
C THR A 135 6.77 7.83 13.70
N PHE A 136 7.46 8.31 12.68
CA PHE A 136 8.90 8.22 12.52
C PHE A 136 9.50 9.62 12.48
N GLU A 137 10.49 9.88 13.32
CA GLU A 137 11.21 11.15 13.36
C GLU A 137 12.70 10.89 13.26
N THR A 138 13.38 11.69 12.44
CA THR A 138 14.83 11.59 12.26
C THR A 138 15.40 12.90 11.74
N GLU A 139 16.72 12.93 11.60
CA GLU A 139 17.43 14.01 10.95
C GLU A 139 18.11 13.51 9.68
N ILE A 140 17.85 14.15 8.53
CA ILE A 140 18.50 13.83 7.25
C ILE A 140 19.29 15.06 6.80
N ASN A 141 20.61 14.94 6.72
CA ASN A 141 21.52 16.05 6.38
C ASN A 141 21.31 17.31 7.25
N LYS A 142 21.20 17.15 8.57
CA LYS A 142 20.99 18.27 9.52
C LYS A 142 19.65 18.99 9.37
N LYS A 143 18.64 18.30 8.83
CA LYS A 143 17.28 18.80 8.68
C LYS A 143 16.30 17.83 9.33
N ALA A 144 15.39 18.36 10.13
CA ALA A 144 14.34 17.59 10.77
C ALA A 144 13.40 17.00 9.71
N PHE A 145 13.24 15.67 9.74
CA PHE A 145 12.35 14.92 8.87
C PHE A 145 11.42 14.06 9.73
N ALA A 146 10.13 14.17 9.48
CA ALA A 146 9.12 13.35 10.15
C ALA A 146 8.24 12.64 9.11
N ALA A 147 7.74 11.46 9.46
CA ALA A 147 6.76 10.73 8.66
C ALA A 147 5.71 10.07 9.56
N VAL A 148 4.44 10.22 9.20
CA VAL A 148 3.32 9.53 9.84
C VAL A 148 2.80 8.47 8.88
N LEU A 149 3.01 7.19 9.21
CA LEU A 149 2.67 6.06 8.37
C LEU A 149 1.27 5.54 8.71
N ASN A 150 0.43 5.34 7.70
CA ASN A 150 -0.96 4.91 7.84
C ASN A 150 -1.09 3.41 7.57
N PHE A 151 -1.49 2.66 8.60
CA PHE A 151 -1.73 1.22 8.53
C PHE A 151 -3.21 0.90 8.62
N ARG A 152 -3.61 -0.15 7.92
CA ARG A 152 -4.98 -0.66 7.93
C ARG A 152 -5.03 -2.17 7.82
N LYS A 153 -5.92 -2.79 8.60
CA LYS A 153 -6.30 -4.18 8.49
C LYS A 153 -7.20 -4.38 7.28
N SER A 154 -6.97 -5.46 6.53
CA SER A 154 -7.86 -5.85 5.45
C SER A 154 -9.25 -6.22 5.97
N GLY A 155 -10.29 -5.86 5.21
CA GLY A 155 -11.66 -6.28 5.52
C GLY A 155 -11.92 -7.76 5.25
N ASN A 156 -11.08 -8.41 4.44
CA ASN A 156 -11.27 -9.79 3.99
C ASN A 156 -10.32 -10.78 4.67
N THR A 157 -9.26 -10.29 5.32
CA THR A 157 -8.19 -11.11 5.90
C THR A 157 -7.64 -10.44 7.15
N ASP A 158 -7.02 -11.20 8.05
CA ASP A 158 -6.38 -10.63 9.25
C ASP A 158 -5.05 -9.88 9.00
N MET A 159 -4.66 -9.72 7.73
CA MET A 159 -3.44 -9.01 7.34
C MET A 159 -3.56 -7.50 7.44
N TYR A 160 -2.47 -6.88 7.85
CA TYR A 160 -2.26 -5.43 7.84
C TYR A 160 -1.44 -4.98 6.64
N PHE A 161 -1.70 -3.75 6.21
CA PHE A 161 -1.06 -3.07 5.09
C PHE A 161 -0.68 -1.64 5.47
N VAL A 162 0.47 -1.18 4.98
CA VAL A 162 0.84 0.23 4.99
C VAL A 162 0.51 0.83 3.63
N ASN A 163 -0.44 1.77 3.59
CA ASN A 163 -1.01 2.27 2.33
C ASN A 163 -0.46 3.65 1.94
N SER A 164 -0.03 4.42 2.92
CA SER A 164 0.51 5.76 2.71
C SER A 164 1.32 6.22 3.91
N TYR A 165 2.07 7.30 3.72
CA TYR A 165 2.62 8.08 4.81
C TYR A 165 2.61 9.57 4.46
N HIS A 166 2.46 10.42 5.46
CA HIS A 166 2.62 11.86 5.34
C HIS A 166 4.02 12.22 5.78
N ALA A 167 4.84 12.77 4.88
CA ALA A 167 6.18 13.23 5.23
C ALA A 167 6.23 14.74 5.38
N THR A 168 7.03 15.21 6.33
CA THR A 168 7.26 16.62 6.64
C THR A 168 8.76 16.87 6.74
N LEU A 169 9.22 17.95 6.13
CA LEU A 169 10.60 18.38 6.14
C LEU A 169 10.70 19.87 6.49
N GLN A 170 11.51 20.18 7.51
CA GLN A 170 11.95 21.55 7.76
C GLN A 170 13.24 21.83 7.00
N ARG A 171 13.19 22.76 6.05
CA ARG A 171 14.34 23.17 5.24
C ARG A 171 15.26 24.11 6.03
N SER A 172 16.48 24.32 5.53
CA SER A 172 17.49 25.20 6.17
C SER A 172 17.05 26.66 6.31
N ASN A 173 16.10 27.13 5.50
CA ASN A 173 15.53 28.47 5.59
C ASN A 173 14.38 28.56 6.62
N GLY A 174 14.08 27.48 7.33
CA GLY A 174 12.99 27.40 8.30
C GLY A 174 11.63 27.06 7.70
N GLU A 175 11.48 27.02 6.37
CA GLU A 175 10.23 26.63 5.73
C GLU A 175 9.93 25.15 5.95
N ILE A 176 8.65 24.84 6.17
CA ILE A 176 8.16 23.47 6.35
C ILE A 176 7.41 23.08 5.08
N PHE A 177 7.81 21.96 4.50
CA PHE A 177 7.13 21.34 3.35
C PHE A 177 6.64 19.96 3.73
N ASP A 178 5.49 19.59 3.20
CA ASP A 178 4.82 18.35 3.53
C ASP A 178 4.12 17.75 2.30
N GLN A 179 4.00 16.42 2.28
CA GLN A 179 3.41 15.68 1.18
C GLN A 179 2.94 14.30 1.65
N ALA A 180 1.74 13.90 1.24
CA ALA A 180 1.30 12.51 1.33
C ALA A 180 1.87 11.67 0.18
N PHE A 181 2.48 10.54 0.53
CA PHE A 181 3.00 9.54 -0.39
C PHE A 181 2.23 8.25 -0.24
N TYR A 182 1.77 7.70 -1.37
CA TYR A 182 1.03 6.46 -1.41
C TYR A 182 1.95 5.28 -1.74
N LEU A 183 1.65 4.13 -1.13
CA LEU A 183 2.38 2.89 -1.27
C LEU A 183 1.47 1.83 -1.89
N ASN A 184 2.03 1.01 -2.77
CA ASN A 184 1.35 -0.13 -3.37
C ASN A 184 2.21 -1.37 -3.18
N LYS A 185 1.75 -2.34 -2.38
CA LYS A 185 2.43 -3.62 -2.11
C LYS A 185 3.90 -3.43 -1.68
N GLY A 186 4.14 -2.52 -0.73
CA GLY A 186 5.49 -2.21 -0.23
C GLY A 186 6.36 -1.38 -1.19
N LYS A 187 5.82 -0.95 -2.34
CA LYS A 187 6.52 -0.10 -3.32
C LYS A 187 5.97 1.32 -3.31
N GLY A 188 6.87 2.27 -3.53
CA GLY A 188 6.52 3.69 -3.65
C GLY A 188 7.74 4.56 -3.42
N VAL A 189 7.50 5.80 -3.02
CA VAL A 189 8.55 6.73 -2.61
C VAL A 189 9.08 6.30 -1.24
N THR A 190 10.38 6.12 -1.11
CA THR A 190 11.08 5.84 0.17
C THR A 190 11.27 7.11 1.00
N ALA A 191 11.56 7.00 2.29
CA ALA A 191 11.79 8.16 3.18
C ALA A 191 12.88 9.10 2.64
N LYS A 192 13.99 8.56 2.11
CA LYS A 192 15.07 9.37 1.53
C LYS A 192 14.66 10.03 0.22
N GLU A 193 13.88 9.34 -0.62
CA GLU A 193 13.32 9.94 -1.85
C GLU A 193 12.30 11.03 -1.52
N ALA A 194 11.46 10.84 -0.48
CA ALA A 194 10.52 11.85 0.01
C ALA A 194 11.26 13.09 0.50
N TYR A 195 12.33 12.93 1.30
CA TYR A 195 13.23 14.01 1.66
C TYR A 195 13.77 14.74 0.42
N ASN A 196 14.20 14.01 -0.62
CA ASN A 196 14.70 14.61 -1.85
C ASN A 196 13.62 15.39 -2.62
N LEU A 197 12.40 14.86 -2.70
CA LEU A 197 11.25 15.52 -3.31
C LEU A 197 10.84 16.78 -2.54
N LEU A 198 10.81 16.71 -1.20
CA LEU A 198 10.52 17.85 -0.33
C LEU A 198 11.63 18.90 -0.33
N GLU A 199 12.86 18.56 -0.74
CA GLU A 199 13.93 19.52 -1.07
C GLU A 199 13.79 20.12 -2.48
N GLY A 200 12.76 19.71 -3.24
CA GLY A 200 12.51 20.17 -4.61
C GLY A 200 13.31 19.47 -5.69
N ARG A 201 13.97 18.35 -5.38
CA ARG A 201 14.70 17.55 -6.35
C ARG A 201 13.77 16.57 -7.05
N ALA A 202 14.19 16.11 -8.22
CA ALA A 202 13.47 15.08 -8.96
C ALA A 202 13.96 13.68 -8.55
N VAL A 203 13.07 12.70 -8.58
CA VAL A 203 13.35 11.28 -8.29
C VAL A 203 12.84 10.45 -9.46
N TYR A 204 13.62 9.47 -9.91
CA TYR A 204 13.26 8.54 -10.97
C TYR A 204 12.61 7.28 -10.37
N LYS A 205 11.39 6.96 -10.79
CA LYS A 205 10.62 5.82 -10.27
C LYS A 205 10.07 4.94 -11.39
N GLU A 206 9.99 3.64 -11.12
CA GLU A 206 9.04 2.75 -11.78
C GLU A 206 7.66 3.00 -11.14
N LEU A 207 6.69 3.38 -11.96
CA LEU A 207 5.31 3.69 -11.60
C LEU A 207 4.38 2.76 -12.39
N GLU A 208 3.11 2.70 -11.97
CA GLU A 208 2.08 1.87 -12.57
C GLU A 208 0.88 2.75 -12.95
N ASN A 209 0.36 2.60 -14.17
CA ASN A 209 -0.86 3.30 -14.60
C ASN A 209 -2.13 2.56 -14.14
N LYS A 210 -3.31 3.08 -14.49
CA LYS A 210 -4.59 2.48 -14.07
C LYS A 210 -4.80 1.09 -14.66
N GLU A 211 -4.15 0.80 -15.78
CA GLU A 211 -4.18 -0.45 -16.51
C GLU A 211 -3.15 -1.47 -16.00
N GLY A 212 -2.38 -1.14 -14.95
CA GLY A 212 -1.36 -2.03 -14.38
C GLY A 212 -0.05 -2.06 -15.17
N GLN A 213 0.09 -1.22 -16.20
CA GLN A 213 1.29 -1.15 -17.02
C GLN A 213 2.36 -0.32 -16.30
N LYS A 214 3.54 -0.93 -16.19
CA LYS A 214 4.69 -0.29 -15.59
C LYS A 214 5.36 0.67 -16.56
N TYR A 215 5.73 1.84 -16.06
CA TYR A 215 6.48 2.82 -16.81
C TYR A 215 7.48 3.52 -15.89
N HIS A 216 8.50 4.13 -16.48
CA HIS A 216 9.44 4.94 -15.73
C HIS A 216 9.22 6.43 -15.98
N ALA A 217 9.40 7.21 -14.91
CA ALA A 217 9.35 8.65 -14.99
C ALA A 217 10.21 9.30 -13.90
N TRP A 218 10.73 10.48 -14.21
CA TRP A 218 11.15 11.42 -13.19
C TRP A 218 9.92 12.12 -12.61
N ILE A 219 9.82 12.14 -11.29
CA ILE A 219 8.79 12.85 -10.54
C ILE A 219 9.42 14.00 -9.76
N GLN A 220 8.73 15.15 -9.70
CA GLN A 220 9.13 16.32 -8.94
C GLN A 220 7.89 17.03 -8.39
N LEU A 221 7.96 17.57 -7.18
CA LEU A 221 6.87 18.35 -6.59
C LEU A 221 6.81 19.76 -7.19
N ASP A 222 5.61 20.23 -7.49
CA ASP A 222 5.33 21.62 -7.85
C ASP A 222 4.85 22.39 -6.61
N PHE A 223 5.77 23.10 -5.94
CA PHE A 223 5.41 23.86 -4.75
C PHE A 223 4.51 25.06 -5.00
N GLU A 224 4.34 25.46 -6.27
CA GLU A 224 3.48 26.57 -6.69
C GLU A 224 2.00 26.14 -6.79
N LYS A 225 1.71 24.84 -6.80
CA LYS A 225 0.35 24.30 -7.04
C LYS A 225 -0.03 23.21 -6.03
N ARG A 226 -1.28 23.24 -5.61
CA ARG A 226 -1.88 22.23 -4.75
C ARG A 226 -2.95 21.45 -5.51
N ASP A 227 -3.02 20.15 -5.27
CA ASP A 227 -4.09 19.29 -5.77
C ASP A 227 -5.35 19.35 -4.88
N LYS A 228 -6.36 18.55 -5.22
CA LYS A 228 -7.64 18.49 -4.49
C LYS A 228 -7.52 17.97 -3.06
N ASN A 229 -6.44 17.27 -2.75
CA ASN A 229 -6.15 16.69 -1.44
C ASN A 229 -5.15 17.56 -0.64
N ASN A 230 -4.92 18.79 -1.10
CA ASN A 230 -3.94 19.73 -0.54
C ASN A 230 -2.48 19.24 -0.58
N ASN A 231 -2.16 18.27 -1.44
CA ASN A 231 -0.78 17.87 -1.73
C ASN A 231 -0.18 18.78 -2.80
N HIS A 232 1.15 18.83 -2.90
CA HIS A 232 1.80 19.46 -4.05
C HIS A 232 1.54 18.66 -5.32
N GLU A 233 1.25 19.34 -6.43
CA GLU A 233 1.10 18.68 -7.72
C GLU A 233 2.40 17.98 -8.11
N VAL A 234 2.32 16.77 -8.68
CA VAL A 234 3.48 16.00 -9.12
C VAL A 234 3.70 16.19 -10.62
N LYS A 235 4.82 16.81 -10.99
CA LYS A 235 5.30 16.86 -12.38
C LYS A 235 5.94 15.52 -12.73
N GLN A 236 5.52 14.93 -13.85
CA GLN A 236 6.08 13.69 -14.37
C GLN A 236 6.78 13.93 -15.71
N PHE A 237 7.99 13.41 -15.85
CA PHE A 237 8.77 13.44 -17.08
C PHE A 237 9.10 11.99 -17.48
N HIS A 238 8.29 11.44 -18.37
CA HIS A 238 8.45 10.07 -18.89
C HIS A 238 9.71 9.93 -19.76
N ASP A 239 10.18 8.70 -19.95
CA ASP A 239 11.35 8.41 -20.79
C ASP A 239 11.20 8.89 -22.24
N ALA A 240 9.96 8.97 -22.74
CA ALA A 240 9.64 9.51 -24.06
C ALA A 240 10.09 10.97 -24.26
N TYR A 241 10.37 11.72 -23.18
CA TYR A 241 10.95 13.06 -23.27
C TYR A 241 12.44 13.07 -23.69
N GLY A 242 13.09 11.90 -23.74
CA GLY A 242 14.45 11.73 -24.25
C GLY A 242 15.54 12.33 -23.36
N TYR A 243 15.32 12.40 -22.04
CA TYR A 243 16.36 12.84 -21.12
C TYR A 243 17.27 11.66 -20.73
N ASP A 244 18.48 11.64 -21.28
CA ASP A 244 19.52 10.70 -20.89
C ASP A 244 20.43 11.31 -19.81
N LEU A 245 20.33 10.77 -18.59
CA LEU A 245 21.15 11.19 -17.46
C LEU A 245 22.62 10.85 -17.67
N LYS A 246 22.95 9.67 -18.19
CA LYS A 246 24.33 9.21 -18.40
C LYS A 246 25.03 10.10 -19.43
N ALA A 247 24.37 10.35 -20.56
CA ALA A 247 24.89 11.24 -21.60
C ALA A 247 25.03 12.70 -21.11
N SER A 248 24.15 13.15 -20.21
CA SER A 248 24.24 14.49 -19.60
C SER A 248 25.43 14.59 -18.64
N LEU A 249 25.67 13.54 -17.87
CA LEU A 249 26.78 13.45 -16.91
C LEU A 249 28.15 13.38 -17.61
N GLN A 250 28.29 12.62 -18.70
CA GLN A 250 29.55 12.49 -19.46
C GLN A 250 30.14 13.82 -19.92
N LYS A 251 29.31 14.87 -20.06
CA LYS A 251 29.75 16.22 -20.41
C LYS A 251 30.60 16.90 -19.34
N PHE A 252 30.58 16.42 -18.10
CA PHE A 252 31.23 17.07 -16.96
C PHE A 252 32.65 16.58 -16.65
N ASN A 253 33.25 15.71 -17.48
CA ASN A 253 34.63 15.19 -17.31
C ASN A 253 34.97 14.75 -15.87
N MET A 254 34.03 14.13 -15.17
CA MET A 254 34.20 13.69 -13.79
C MET A 254 34.90 12.33 -13.75
N ARG A 255 35.74 12.10 -12.73
CA ARG A 255 36.46 10.83 -12.55
C ARG A 255 35.49 9.65 -12.42
N ASP A 256 34.46 9.81 -11.60
CA ASP A 256 33.47 8.78 -11.27
C ASP A 256 32.68 8.27 -12.49
N ILE A 257 32.59 9.05 -13.58
CA ILE A 257 31.88 8.63 -14.80
C ILE A 257 32.79 7.79 -15.72
N LYS A 258 34.11 7.91 -15.57
CA LYS A 258 35.08 7.20 -16.41
C LYS A 258 35.23 5.74 -15.98
N GLU A 259 34.96 5.44 -14.73
CA GLU A 259 34.96 4.09 -14.17
C GLU A 259 33.53 3.53 -14.20
N PRO A 260 33.27 2.41 -14.93
CA PRO A 260 31.91 1.90 -15.13
C PRO A 260 31.12 1.64 -13.83
N ASP A 261 31.76 1.01 -12.83
CA ASP A 261 31.09 0.65 -11.57
C ASP A 261 30.73 1.90 -10.75
N LEU A 262 31.63 2.88 -10.69
CA LEU A 262 31.36 4.17 -10.03
C LEU A 262 30.29 4.96 -10.77
N ALA A 263 30.27 4.90 -12.10
CA ALA A 263 29.29 5.58 -12.92
C ALA A 263 27.88 5.04 -12.64
N ASP A 264 27.71 3.73 -12.50
CA ASP A 264 26.42 3.12 -12.21
C ASP A 264 25.94 3.46 -10.80
N ILE A 265 26.82 3.42 -9.79
CA ILE A 265 26.50 3.84 -8.42
C ILE A 265 26.07 5.32 -8.40
N LEU A 266 26.81 6.18 -9.10
CA LEU A 266 26.51 7.60 -9.23
C LEU A 266 25.14 7.82 -9.87
N ILE A 267 24.88 7.16 -11.00
CA ILE A 267 23.60 7.25 -11.72
C ILE A 267 22.45 6.78 -10.83
N GLN A 268 22.58 5.66 -10.12
CA GLN A 268 21.53 5.15 -9.23
C GLN A 268 21.26 6.10 -8.06
N SER A 269 22.30 6.71 -7.49
CA SER A 269 22.14 7.69 -6.41
C SER A 269 21.45 8.97 -6.91
N LEU A 270 21.81 9.45 -8.10
CA LEU A 270 21.17 10.61 -8.73
C LEU A 270 19.73 10.32 -9.15
N LYS A 271 19.42 9.11 -9.61
CA LYS A 271 18.05 8.65 -9.85
C LYS A 271 17.20 8.71 -8.58
N LYS A 272 17.78 8.43 -7.41
CA LYS A 272 17.11 8.61 -6.12
C LYS A 272 16.98 10.08 -5.69
N GLY A 273 17.49 11.03 -6.47
CA GLY A 273 17.48 12.46 -6.17
C GLY A 273 18.57 12.89 -5.19
N ASN A 274 19.55 12.05 -4.88
CA ASN A 274 20.61 12.41 -3.94
C ASN A 274 21.55 13.46 -4.52
N LEU A 275 22.08 14.32 -3.67
CA LEU A 275 23.23 15.15 -4.02
C LEU A 275 24.49 14.31 -3.81
N GLN A 276 25.40 14.39 -4.77
CA GLN A 276 26.73 13.82 -4.63
C GLN A 276 27.66 14.94 -4.18
N ALA A 277 28.29 14.74 -3.04
CA ALA A 277 29.42 15.55 -2.64
C ALA A 277 30.56 15.15 -3.57
N GLU A 278 30.75 15.91 -4.65
CA GLU A 278 32.03 15.86 -5.32
C GLU A 278 33.06 16.31 -4.29
N GLU A 279 34.01 15.45 -3.93
CA GLU A 279 35.26 15.87 -3.32
C GLU A 279 36.07 16.61 -4.38
N ARG A 280 35.55 17.78 -4.78
CA ARG A 280 36.15 18.66 -5.76
C ARG A 280 37.20 19.44 -4.99
N GLN A 281 38.46 19.04 -5.15
CA GLN A 281 39.62 19.85 -4.77
C GLN A 281 39.33 21.30 -5.13
N THR A 282 39.33 22.13 -4.10
CA THR A 282 38.78 23.48 -4.07
C THR A 282 39.27 24.34 -5.24
N ARG A 283 38.33 24.74 -6.11
CA ARG A 283 38.29 26.12 -6.63
C ARG A 283 36.90 26.71 -6.34
N PRO A 284 36.78 27.88 -5.69
CA PRO A 284 35.67 28.15 -4.76
C PRO A 284 34.34 28.58 -5.40
N ASN A 285 34.09 28.33 -6.68
CA ASN A 285 33.02 29.06 -7.38
C ASN A 285 32.10 28.24 -8.32
N GLN A 286 31.96 26.93 -8.10
CA GLN A 286 31.13 26.10 -8.99
C GLN A 286 30.11 25.16 -8.33
N GLY A 287 29.90 25.23 -7.02
CA GLY A 287 28.81 24.48 -6.35
C GLY A 287 27.39 24.82 -6.87
N TRP A 288 27.23 25.93 -7.59
CA TRP A 288 25.94 26.40 -8.13
C TRP A 288 25.51 25.72 -9.45
N LEU A 289 26.35 24.90 -10.09
CA LEU A 289 26.07 24.33 -11.41
C LEU A 289 25.28 23.00 -11.39
N LEU A 290 25.42 22.17 -10.35
CA LEU A 290 24.68 20.90 -10.24
C LEU A 290 23.19 21.10 -9.92
N GLN A 291 22.85 22.10 -9.11
CA GLN A 291 21.46 22.54 -8.91
C GLN A 291 20.81 23.02 -10.21
N ARG A 292 21.59 23.62 -11.13
CA ARG A 292 21.09 24.08 -12.43
C ARG A 292 20.93 22.95 -13.45
N ALA A 293 21.76 21.91 -13.42
CA ALA A 293 21.58 20.74 -14.28
C ALA A 293 20.28 19.97 -13.94
N GLN A 294 19.91 19.91 -12.66
CA GLN A 294 18.67 19.27 -12.19
C GLN A 294 17.41 20.15 -12.37
N SER A 295 17.54 21.47 -12.54
CA SER A 295 16.40 22.40 -12.68
C SER A 295 16.23 23.03 -14.07
N LYS A 296 17.26 23.05 -14.93
CA LYS A 296 17.18 23.68 -16.27
C LYS A 296 16.77 22.72 -17.38
N LYS A 297 15.48 22.38 -17.41
CA LYS A 297 14.71 22.30 -18.68
C LYS A 297 13.42 23.15 -18.66
N ARG A 298 13.19 23.98 -17.62
CA ARG A 298 12.22 25.09 -17.69
C ARG A 298 12.75 26.17 -18.66
N SER A 299 11.98 26.50 -19.71
CA SER A 299 12.04 27.74 -20.53
C SER A 299 12.56 27.74 -21.98
N ARG A 300 13.10 26.67 -22.59
CA ARG A 300 13.53 26.76 -24.01
C ARG A 300 12.51 26.25 -25.04
N LYS A 301 11.64 25.29 -24.69
CA LYS A 301 10.56 24.83 -25.58
C LYS A 301 9.27 25.66 -25.49
N GLU A 302 8.93 26.19 -24.31
CA GLU A 302 7.74 27.05 -24.14
C GLU A 302 7.91 28.44 -24.76
N ARG A 303 9.14 28.99 -24.79
CA ARG A 303 9.40 30.28 -25.48
C ARG A 303 9.39 30.17 -27.02
N GLY A 304 9.62 28.97 -27.56
CA GLY A 304 9.48 28.69 -29.00
C GLY A 304 8.00 28.53 -29.39
N ALA A 305 7.26 27.71 -28.64
CA ALA A 305 5.85 27.43 -28.92
C ALA A 305 4.93 28.66 -28.77
N VAL A 306 5.27 29.61 -27.88
CA VAL A 306 4.51 30.87 -27.74
C VAL A 306 4.84 31.88 -28.86
N ARG A 307 6.05 31.84 -29.43
CA ARG A 307 6.43 32.70 -30.57
C ARG A 307 5.82 32.22 -31.89
N GLU A 308 5.84 30.91 -32.13
CA GLU A 308 5.27 30.32 -33.35
C GLU A 308 3.74 30.54 -33.41
N ASN A 309 3.04 30.40 -32.28
CA ASN A 309 1.59 30.64 -32.21
C ASN A 309 1.21 32.14 -32.24
N GLN A 310 2.13 33.06 -31.91
CA GLN A 310 1.90 34.51 -32.07
C GLN A 310 2.18 35.01 -33.49
N GLU A 311 3.12 34.39 -34.22
CA GLU A 311 3.37 34.69 -35.63
C GLU A 311 2.27 34.10 -36.54
N GLU A 312 1.81 32.87 -36.27
CA GLU A 312 0.66 32.28 -37.00
C GLU A 312 -0.64 33.07 -36.79
N ARG A 313 -0.89 33.58 -35.57
CA ARG A 313 -2.03 34.46 -35.29
C ARG A 313 -1.90 35.85 -35.92
N LYS A 314 -0.70 36.36 -36.18
CA LYS A 314 -0.48 37.60 -36.93
C LYS A 314 -0.66 37.40 -38.44
N VAL A 315 -0.22 36.26 -38.99
CA VAL A 315 -0.38 35.91 -40.41
C VAL A 315 -1.84 35.57 -40.78
N GLN A 316 -2.64 35.03 -39.84
CA GLN A 316 -4.08 34.82 -40.05
C GLN A 316 -4.92 36.10 -39.89
N ARG A 317 -4.42 37.12 -39.16
CA ARG A 317 -5.09 38.42 -39.03
C ARG A 317 -4.90 39.32 -40.25
N THR A 318 -3.86 39.11 -41.06
CA THR A 318 -3.62 39.85 -42.31
C THR A 318 -4.32 39.24 -43.54
N LYS A 319 -5.03 38.10 -43.39
CA LYS A 319 -5.82 37.47 -44.46
C LYS A 319 -7.35 37.55 -44.27
N ARG A 320 -7.84 38.51 -43.47
CA ARG A 320 -9.29 38.82 -43.43
C ARG A 320 -9.60 39.98 -44.40
N PRO A 321 -10.58 39.84 -45.31
CA PRO A 321 -10.97 40.94 -46.19
C PRO A 321 -11.54 42.11 -45.40
N ASN A 322 -11.28 43.32 -45.91
CA ASN A 322 -11.67 44.61 -45.35
C ASN A 322 -13.21 44.71 -45.16
N PRO A 323 -13.75 45.29 -44.06
CA PRO A 323 -15.20 45.35 -43.80
C PRO A 323 -16.02 46.22 -44.77
N ALA A 324 -15.38 46.85 -45.76
CA ALA A 324 -16.05 47.71 -46.75
C ALA A 324 -16.65 46.94 -47.96
N GLU A 325 -16.36 45.65 -48.15
CA GLU A 325 -16.87 44.87 -49.28
C GLU A 325 -18.06 43.95 -48.94
N ARG A 326 -18.48 43.86 -47.67
CA ARG A 326 -19.64 43.04 -47.26
C ARG A 326 -21.01 43.72 -47.40
N LYS A 327 -21.10 44.94 -47.95
CA LYS A 327 -22.37 45.67 -48.16
C LYS A 327 -22.83 45.82 -49.62
N ARG A 328 -22.31 45.00 -50.56
CA ARG A 328 -22.82 44.99 -51.96
C ARG A 328 -23.32 43.63 -52.47
N ALA A 329 -23.40 42.60 -51.62
CA ALA A 329 -23.84 41.26 -52.02
C ALA A 329 -25.19 40.81 -51.43
N ASN A 330 -26.01 41.72 -50.89
CA ASN A 330 -27.35 41.38 -50.37
C ASN A 330 -28.51 42.26 -50.90
N GLN A 331 -28.32 42.86 -52.08
CA GLN A 331 -29.39 43.49 -52.87
C GLN A 331 -29.20 43.10 -54.33
N LYS A 332 -29.54 41.86 -54.68
CA LYS A 332 -29.86 41.38 -56.04
C LYS A 332 -30.16 39.88 -55.92
N GLY A 333 -31.42 39.54 -55.72
CA GLY A 333 -31.85 38.14 -55.64
C GLY A 333 -33.24 37.93 -55.06
N CYS A 334 -34.24 38.72 -55.46
CA CYS A 334 -35.65 38.32 -55.34
C CYS A 334 -36.50 39.14 -56.35
N LYS A 335 -36.61 38.61 -57.57
CA LYS A 335 -37.68 38.90 -58.54
C LYS A 335 -37.77 37.70 -59.49
N THR A 336 -38.66 36.77 -59.16
CA THR A 336 -39.74 36.21 -59.99
C THR A 336 -40.55 35.28 -59.12
#